data_AF-A0A973DCF0-F1
#
_entry.id   AF-A0A973DCF0-F1
#
_cell.length_a   1.000
_cell.length_b   1.000
_cell.length_c   1.000
_cell.angle_alpha   90.00
_cell.angle_beta   90.00
_cell.angle_gamma   90.00
#
_symmetry.space_group_name_H-M   'P 1'
#
loop_
_entity.id
_entity.type
_entity.pdbx_description
1 polymer ?
#
loop_
_entity_poly.entity_id
_entity_poly.type
_entity_poly.pdbx_seq_one_letter_code
_entity_poly.pdbx_strand_id
1 'polypeptide(L)'
;MKKQIKFRASSVGKLMTGQVGLTDKQKEQLDSLIKRREESKTGQQKPLTANMIKTIEELESKKDYCELGQTAKTMIDEMFLRIEFGYKEIVSTKEMKKGHLCEAESRDLVKKVLGGPFRKRNTTNLHSELFTGTPDIILDIEQEGQTDKIVEDIKNSWNLRTFFNADGSDKSYYWQGQTYMHLTGADFFRLIYTLNPLPEELFADEESKLYYQYGQDTENLDYIEALEQLQHNNALILDLKPEQRVKVFTFERDEKAIQDMKKQAEAGIEYYNNLKL
;
A
#
# COMPACT_ATOMS: atom_id res chain seq x y z
N MET A 1 -22.18 22.94 2.89
CA MET A 1 -20.73 23.14 2.65
C MET A 1 -20.15 21.83 2.15
N LYS A 2 -19.32 21.83 1.11
CA LYS A 2 -18.57 20.63 0.72
C LYS A 2 -17.65 20.25 1.89
N LYS A 3 -17.71 19.01 2.37
CA LYS A 3 -16.80 18.56 3.45
C LYS A 3 -15.45 18.22 2.83
N GLN A 4 -14.39 18.68 3.47
CA GLN A 4 -13.02 18.33 3.08
C GLN A 4 -12.60 17.07 3.83
N ILE A 5 -12.75 15.92 3.18
CA ILE A 5 -12.24 14.63 3.68
C ILE A 5 -10.77 14.45 3.31
N LYS A 6 -10.05 13.62 4.07
CA LYS A 6 -8.66 13.24 3.78
C LYS A 6 -8.52 11.74 3.69
N PHE A 7 -7.74 11.26 2.74
CA PHE A 7 -7.47 9.84 2.56
C PHE A 7 -6.26 9.41 3.39
N ARG A 8 -6.40 8.28 4.11
CA ARG A 8 -5.30 7.70 4.87
C ARG A 8 -4.27 7.11 3.93
N ALA A 9 -2.97 7.29 4.21
CA ALA A 9 -1.87 6.74 3.41
C ALA A 9 -2.03 5.23 3.14
N SER A 10 -2.41 4.45 4.16
CA SER A 10 -2.67 3.00 4.03
C SER A 10 -3.88 2.65 3.16
N SER A 11 -4.74 3.61 2.82
CA SER A 11 -5.93 3.44 1.99
C SER A 11 -5.74 3.97 0.58
N VAL A 12 -4.67 4.72 0.29
CA VAL A 12 -4.42 5.29 -1.05
C VAL A 12 -4.23 4.19 -2.10
N GLY A 13 -3.68 3.02 -1.73
CA GLY A 13 -3.65 1.87 -2.63
C GLY A 13 -5.03 1.46 -3.17
N LYS A 14 -6.09 1.56 -2.34
CA LYS A 14 -7.49 1.33 -2.77
C LYS A 14 -8.02 2.45 -3.64
N LEU A 15 -7.63 3.70 -3.36
CA LEU A 15 -8.01 4.86 -4.16
C LEU A 15 -7.47 4.75 -5.60
N MET A 16 -6.25 4.24 -5.73
CA MET A 16 -5.51 4.10 -6.99
C MET A 16 -5.85 2.86 -7.82
N THR A 17 -6.92 2.12 -7.49
CA THR A 17 -7.38 0.99 -8.33
C THR A 17 -8.11 1.44 -9.61
N GLY A 18 -8.34 2.74 -9.77
CA GLY A 18 -8.95 3.33 -10.95
C GLY A 18 -7.92 3.72 -12.03
N GLN A 19 -8.35 4.56 -12.96
CA GLN A 19 -7.48 5.06 -14.04
C GLN A 19 -7.30 6.57 -13.91
N VAL A 20 -6.05 7.03 -13.98
CA VAL A 20 -5.70 8.45 -14.07
C VAL A 20 -5.10 8.71 -15.44
N GLY A 21 -5.72 9.60 -16.22
CA GLY A 21 -5.24 9.96 -17.55
C GLY A 21 -5.26 8.79 -18.53
N LEU A 22 -4.29 8.77 -19.44
CA LEU A 22 -4.14 7.73 -20.46
C LEU A 22 -3.27 6.56 -19.97
N THR A 23 -3.68 5.34 -20.29
CA THR A 23 -2.82 4.14 -20.18
C THR A 23 -1.62 4.24 -21.13
N ASP A 24 -0.57 3.45 -20.89
CA ASP A 24 0.63 3.48 -21.74
C ASP A 24 0.32 3.14 -23.19
N LYS A 25 -0.54 2.13 -23.44
CA LYS A 25 -1.04 1.80 -24.78
C LYS A 25 -1.81 2.96 -25.42
N GLN A 26 -2.59 3.69 -24.63
CA GLN A 26 -3.34 4.86 -25.12
C GLN A 26 -2.41 6.04 -25.43
N LYS A 27 -1.33 6.22 -24.67
CA LYS A 27 -0.30 7.22 -24.95
C LYS A 27 0.46 6.87 -26.23
N GLU A 28 0.92 5.63 -26.36
CA GLU A 28 1.58 5.14 -27.58
C GLU A 28 0.67 5.30 -28.81
N GLN A 29 -0.62 4.98 -28.66
CA GLN A 29 -1.59 5.18 -29.73
C GLN A 29 -1.73 6.66 -30.08
N LEU A 30 -1.88 7.55 -29.09
CA LEU A 30 -1.98 8.99 -29.32
C LEU A 30 -0.72 9.53 -30.01
N ASP A 31 0.46 9.17 -29.53
CA ASP A 31 1.74 9.61 -30.08
C ASP A 31 1.90 9.13 -31.53
N SER A 32 1.49 7.88 -31.83
CA SER A 32 1.51 7.35 -33.20
C SER A 32 0.58 8.13 -34.14
N LEU A 33 -0.60 8.53 -33.66
CA LEU A 33 -1.58 9.28 -34.43
C LEU A 33 -1.15 10.73 -34.65
N ILE A 34 -0.54 11.37 -33.64
CA ILE A 34 0.05 12.71 -33.75
C ILE A 34 1.23 12.68 -34.73
N LYS A 35 2.12 11.70 -34.64
CA LYS A 35 3.23 11.54 -35.58
C LYS A 35 2.73 11.38 -37.03
N ARG A 36 1.74 10.51 -37.25
CA ARG A 36 1.11 10.36 -38.57
C ARG A 36 0.48 11.66 -39.08
N ARG A 37 -0.12 12.47 -38.18
CA ARG A 37 -0.67 13.80 -38.53
C ARG A 37 0.40 14.68 -39.15
N GLU A 38 1.56 14.78 -38.51
CA GLU A 38 2.67 15.61 -39.00
C GLU A 38 3.28 15.06 -40.29
N GLU A 39 3.51 13.74 -40.38
CA GLU A 39 4.02 13.09 -41.59
C GLU A 39 3.07 13.20 -42.79
N SER A 40 1.76 13.35 -42.54
CA SER A 40 0.79 13.59 -43.62
C SER A 40 0.89 15.00 -44.20
N LYS A 41 1.32 15.99 -43.42
CA LYS A 41 1.55 17.36 -43.91
C LYS A 41 2.75 17.45 -44.85
N THR A 42 3.75 16.58 -44.66
CA THR A 42 4.96 16.50 -45.49
C THR A 42 4.83 15.50 -46.64
N GLY A 43 3.67 14.83 -46.78
CA GLY A 43 3.40 13.84 -47.83
C GLY A 43 4.04 12.46 -47.61
N GLN A 44 4.66 12.22 -46.45
CA GLN A 44 5.28 10.94 -46.10
C GLN A 44 4.24 9.87 -45.71
N GLN A 45 3.06 10.28 -45.25
CA GLN A 45 1.95 9.41 -44.87
C GLN A 45 0.62 9.87 -45.48
N LYS A 46 -0.34 8.94 -45.58
CA LYS A 46 -1.72 9.30 -45.94
C LYS A 46 -2.36 10.14 -44.82
N PRO A 47 -3.21 11.14 -45.15
CA PRO A 47 -3.98 11.90 -44.18
C PRO A 47 -4.74 11.00 -43.18
N LEU A 48 -5.01 11.55 -41.99
CA LEU A 48 -5.82 10.88 -40.98
C LEU A 48 -7.23 10.64 -41.50
N THR A 49 -7.80 9.48 -41.16
CA THR A 49 -9.22 9.21 -41.40
C THR A 49 -10.08 9.92 -40.33
N ALA A 50 -11.37 10.10 -40.60
CA ALA A 50 -12.31 10.68 -39.63
C ALA A 50 -12.30 9.92 -38.28
N ASN A 51 -12.20 8.59 -38.31
CA ASN A 51 -12.10 7.77 -37.11
C ASN A 51 -10.80 8.05 -36.33
N MET A 52 -9.67 8.23 -37.02
CA MET A 52 -8.40 8.56 -36.36
C MET A 52 -8.44 9.93 -35.69
N ILE A 53 -9.08 10.93 -36.31
CA ILE A 53 -9.27 12.26 -35.71
C ILE A 53 -10.14 12.15 -34.46
N LYS A 54 -11.27 11.44 -34.55
CA LYS A 54 -12.14 11.19 -33.40
C LYS A 54 -11.40 10.49 -32.25
N THR A 55 -10.55 9.51 -32.56
CA THR A 55 -9.73 8.84 -31.55
C THR A 55 -8.74 9.79 -30.89
N ILE A 56 -8.12 10.73 -31.62
CA ILE A 56 -7.25 11.76 -31.02
C ILE A 56 -8.08 12.60 -30.04
N GLU A 57 -9.24 13.11 -30.44
CA GLU A 57 -10.10 13.93 -29.59
C GLU A 57 -10.54 13.18 -28.31
N GLU A 58 -10.92 11.91 -28.44
CA GLU A 58 -11.27 11.05 -27.30
C GLU A 58 -10.08 10.83 -26.36
N LEU A 59 -8.88 10.58 -26.88
CA LEU A 59 -7.67 10.39 -26.07
C LEU A 59 -7.22 11.71 -25.42
N GLU A 60 -7.33 12.83 -26.11
CA GLU A 60 -7.00 14.15 -25.56
C GLU A 60 -7.95 14.54 -24.42
N SER A 61 -9.26 14.29 -24.56
CA SER A 61 -10.24 14.54 -23.48
C SER A 61 -10.01 13.68 -22.23
N LYS A 62 -9.37 12.51 -22.39
CA LYS A 62 -9.04 11.61 -21.29
C LYS A 62 -7.72 11.91 -20.60
N LYS A 63 -6.89 12.83 -21.11
CA LYS A 63 -5.58 13.15 -20.49
C LYS A 63 -5.70 13.59 -19.03
N ASP A 64 -6.75 14.34 -18.73
CA ASP A 64 -7.03 14.86 -17.38
C ASP A 64 -8.21 14.16 -16.71
N TYR A 65 -8.79 13.15 -17.34
CA TYR A 65 -9.89 12.40 -16.77
C TYR A 65 -9.40 11.43 -15.69
N CYS A 66 -10.19 11.34 -14.62
CA CYS A 66 -9.91 10.55 -13.45
C CYS A 66 -11.10 9.62 -13.19
N GLU A 67 -10.90 8.32 -13.38
CA GLU A 67 -11.94 7.32 -13.16
C GLU A 67 -11.70 6.58 -11.85
N LEU A 68 -12.67 6.63 -10.93
CA LEU A 68 -12.61 5.85 -9.69
C LEU A 68 -12.96 4.38 -9.97
N GLY A 69 -12.05 3.47 -9.59
CA GLY A 69 -12.32 2.04 -9.60
C GLY A 69 -13.36 1.63 -8.55
N GLN A 70 -13.93 0.43 -8.68
CA GLN A 70 -14.96 -0.05 -7.75
C GLN A 70 -14.47 -0.11 -6.30
N THR A 71 -13.23 -0.58 -6.08
CA THR A 71 -12.62 -0.63 -4.74
C THR A 71 -12.45 0.77 -4.13
N ALA A 72 -12.14 1.78 -4.94
CA ALA A 72 -12.06 3.17 -4.50
C ALA A 72 -13.43 3.69 -4.06
N LYS A 73 -14.48 3.44 -4.85
CA LYS A 73 -15.86 3.83 -4.52
C LYS A 73 -16.33 3.17 -3.22
N THR A 74 -16.18 1.85 -3.08
CA THR A 74 -16.52 1.13 -1.85
C THR A 74 -15.80 1.70 -0.63
N MET A 75 -14.51 2.03 -0.74
CA MET A 75 -13.77 2.68 0.35
C MET A 75 -14.31 4.08 0.69
N ILE A 76 -14.76 4.85 -0.31
CA ILE A 76 -15.36 6.17 -0.09
C ILE A 76 -16.77 6.04 0.52
N ASP A 77 -17.55 5.04 0.13
CA ASP A 77 -18.86 4.73 0.72
C ASP A 77 -18.71 4.39 2.21
N GLU A 78 -17.75 3.53 2.57
CA GLU A 78 -17.40 3.24 3.98
C GLU A 78 -17.01 4.51 4.75
N MET A 79 -16.24 5.40 4.12
CA MET A 79 -15.87 6.69 4.71
C MET A 79 -17.08 7.60 4.91
N PHE A 80 -18.01 7.65 3.95
CA PHE A 80 -19.25 8.41 4.02
C PHE A 80 -20.14 7.92 5.16
N LEU A 81 -20.39 6.62 5.23
CA LEU A 81 -21.17 6.01 6.31
C LEU A 81 -20.57 6.31 7.69
N ARG A 82 -19.24 6.22 7.81
CA ARG A 82 -18.53 6.53 9.05
C ARG A 82 -18.62 7.99 9.45
N ILE A 83 -18.40 8.92 8.52
CA ILE A 83 -18.31 10.36 8.83
C ILE A 83 -19.70 10.97 9.04
N GLU A 84 -20.70 10.57 8.25
CA GLU A 84 -22.05 11.15 8.32
C GLU A 84 -22.93 10.47 9.38
N PHE A 85 -22.78 9.16 9.58
CA PHE A 85 -23.70 8.39 10.43
C PHE A 85 -23.00 7.72 11.62
N GLY A 86 -21.67 7.79 11.71
CA GLY A 86 -20.91 7.04 12.72
C GLY A 86 -20.92 5.53 12.50
N TYR A 87 -21.45 5.05 11.37
CA TYR A 87 -21.53 3.63 11.06
C TYR A 87 -20.16 3.11 10.63
N LYS A 88 -19.64 2.12 11.35
CA LYS A 88 -18.35 1.50 11.06
C LYS A 88 -18.41 0.01 11.32
N GLU A 89 -18.01 -0.76 10.32
CA GLU A 89 -17.81 -2.20 10.48
C GLU A 89 -16.52 -2.48 11.26
N ILE A 90 -16.58 -3.47 12.16
CA ILE A 90 -15.43 -3.88 12.95
C ILE A 90 -14.60 -4.84 12.11
N VAL A 91 -13.58 -4.30 11.45
CA VAL A 91 -12.58 -5.08 10.71
C VAL A 91 -11.32 -5.22 11.56
N SER A 92 -11.00 -6.43 11.98
CA SER A 92 -9.74 -6.77 12.65
C SER A 92 -9.31 -8.17 12.23
N THR A 93 -8.22 -8.27 11.47
CA THR A 93 -7.64 -9.56 11.09
C THR A 93 -6.56 -10.00 12.08
N LYS A 94 -6.20 -11.29 12.05
CA LYS A 94 -5.12 -11.82 12.90
C LYS A 94 -3.76 -11.21 12.56
N GLU A 95 -3.54 -10.88 11.29
CA GLU A 95 -2.34 -10.20 10.79
C GLU A 95 -2.24 -8.77 11.32
N MET A 96 -3.36 -8.02 11.36
CA MET A 96 -3.40 -6.68 11.96
C MET A 96 -3.06 -6.74 13.45
N LYS A 97 -3.65 -7.69 14.19
CA LYS A 97 -3.34 -7.90 15.61
C LYS A 97 -1.85 -8.23 15.82
N LYS A 98 -1.29 -9.16 15.01
CA LYS A 98 0.13 -9.53 15.09
C LYS A 98 1.05 -8.33 14.82
N GLY A 99 0.72 -7.53 13.82
CA GLY A 99 1.46 -6.31 13.51
C GLY A 99 1.54 -5.35 14.70
N HIS A 100 0.42 -5.15 15.41
CA HIS A 100 0.38 -4.32 16.60
C HIS A 100 1.15 -4.91 17.79
N LEU A 101 0.97 -6.20 18.09
CA LEU A 101 1.61 -6.86 19.23
C LEU A 101 3.13 -6.94 19.08
N CYS A 102 3.62 -7.24 17.87
CA CYS A 102 5.05 -7.38 17.61
C CYS A 102 5.74 -6.08 17.15
N GLU A 103 5.09 -4.92 17.28
CA GLU A 103 5.62 -3.65 16.74
C GLU A 103 7.00 -3.32 17.34
N ALA A 104 7.16 -3.52 18.65
CA ALA A 104 8.42 -3.27 19.35
C ALA A 104 9.52 -4.27 18.94
N GLU A 105 9.20 -5.56 18.95
CA GLU A 105 10.12 -6.64 18.57
C GLU A 105 10.59 -6.49 17.12
N SER A 106 9.69 -6.09 16.22
CA SER A 106 10.00 -5.83 14.81
C SER A 106 11.00 -4.69 14.68
N ARG A 107 10.81 -3.58 15.41
CA ARG A 107 11.78 -2.47 15.41
C ARG A 107 13.15 -2.90 15.94
N ASP A 108 13.18 -3.67 17.02
CA ASP A 108 14.44 -4.14 17.62
C ASP A 108 15.19 -5.07 16.67
N LEU A 109 14.46 -5.97 16.00
CA LEU A 109 15.01 -6.83 14.96
C LEU A 109 15.58 -6.00 13.80
N VAL A 110 14.84 -5.02 13.30
CA VAL A 110 15.30 -4.12 12.22
C VAL A 110 16.54 -3.34 12.64
N LYS A 111 16.57 -2.81 13.87
CA LYS A 111 17.74 -2.11 14.41
C LYS A 111 18.96 -3.03 14.48
N LYS A 112 18.78 -4.28 14.92
CA LYS A 112 19.85 -5.28 15.00
C LYS A 112 20.44 -5.61 13.64
N VAL A 113 19.60 -5.74 12.62
CA VAL A 113 20.01 -6.16 11.27
C VAL A 113 20.58 -4.99 10.44
N LEU A 114 19.89 -3.85 10.41
CA LEU A 114 20.28 -2.73 9.55
C LEU A 114 21.30 -1.78 10.18
N GLY A 115 21.46 -1.81 11.52
CA GLY A 115 22.27 -0.83 12.23
C GLY A 115 21.84 0.61 11.92
N GLY A 116 22.81 1.52 11.89
CA GLY A 116 22.58 2.91 11.46
C GLY A 116 21.94 3.81 12.52
N PRO A 117 21.35 4.95 12.11
CA PRO A 117 20.82 5.95 13.03
C PRO A 117 19.67 5.38 13.88
N PHE A 118 19.47 6.01 15.04
CA PHE A 118 18.43 5.59 15.97
C PHE A 118 17.03 5.74 15.36
N ARG A 119 16.38 4.59 15.11
CA ARG A 119 15.00 4.50 14.61
C ARG A 119 14.00 4.81 15.73
N LYS A 120 13.70 6.10 15.90
CA LYS A 120 12.63 6.53 16.81
C LYS A 120 11.27 6.32 16.16
N ARG A 121 10.36 5.66 16.87
CA ARG A 121 8.94 5.58 16.48
C ARG A 121 8.38 6.98 16.32
N ASN A 122 7.78 7.26 15.18
CA ASN A 122 6.95 8.43 14.98
C ASN A 122 5.53 8.16 15.50
N THR A 123 5.02 9.07 16.33
CA THR A 123 3.65 9.05 16.86
C THR A 123 2.83 10.22 16.34
N THR A 124 3.42 11.07 15.50
CA THR A 124 2.77 12.26 14.95
C THR A 124 2.00 11.88 13.70
N ASN A 125 0.69 12.14 13.72
CA ASN A 125 -0.12 12.03 12.52
C ASN A 125 0.10 13.28 11.63
N LEU A 126 0.53 13.04 10.39
CA LEU A 126 0.80 14.07 9.42
C LEU A 126 -0.43 14.30 8.53
N HIS A 127 -0.54 15.50 7.99
CA HIS A 127 -1.67 15.94 7.20
C HIS A 127 -1.23 16.84 6.05
N SER A 128 -1.80 16.63 4.87
CA SER A 128 -1.85 17.62 3.78
C SER A 128 -3.30 18.04 3.54
N GLU A 129 -3.57 18.69 2.43
CA GLU A 129 -4.93 19.04 2.00
C GLU A 129 -5.78 17.78 1.75
N LEU A 130 -5.20 16.78 1.07
CA LEU A 130 -5.90 15.59 0.57
C LEU A 130 -5.60 14.32 1.37
N PHE A 131 -4.46 14.27 2.09
CA PHE A 131 -3.96 13.04 2.70
C PHE A 131 -3.66 13.18 4.19
N THR A 132 -3.62 12.03 4.87
CA THR A 132 -3.19 11.91 6.26
C THR A 132 -2.49 10.58 6.52
N GLY A 133 -1.56 10.52 7.45
CA GLY A 133 -0.85 9.28 7.76
C GLY A 133 0.16 9.42 8.88
N THR A 134 0.46 8.30 9.53
CA THR A 134 1.47 8.20 10.58
C THR A 134 2.49 7.16 10.13
N PRO A 135 3.57 7.54 9.42
CA PRO A 135 4.64 6.59 9.11
C PRO A 135 5.29 6.11 10.41
N ASP A 136 5.86 4.90 10.40
CA ASP A 136 6.46 4.31 11.59
C ASP A 136 7.72 5.06 12.01
N ILE A 137 8.58 5.41 11.05
CA ILE A 137 9.89 5.99 11.28
C ILE A 137 10.19 7.04 10.20
N ILE A 138 10.80 8.16 10.60
CA ILE A 138 11.34 9.19 9.70
C ILE A 138 12.80 9.40 10.08
N LEU A 139 13.70 9.33 9.10
CA LEU A 139 15.14 9.43 9.28
C LEU A 139 15.71 10.44 8.29
N ASP A 140 16.73 11.17 8.74
CA ASP A 140 17.61 11.94 7.90
C ASP A 140 18.97 11.22 7.91
N ILE A 141 19.49 10.85 6.73
CA ILE A 141 20.77 10.15 6.59
C ILE A 141 21.73 11.04 5.82
N GLU A 142 22.83 11.41 6.47
CA GLU A 142 23.91 12.16 5.82
C GLU A 142 24.80 11.22 5.00
N GLN A 143 24.96 11.52 3.72
CA GLN A 143 25.88 10.84 2.81
C GLN A 143 26.60 11.87 1.94
N GLU A 144 27.93 11.91 1.99
CA GLU A 144 28.79 12.70 1.09
C GLU A 144 28.39 14.18 0.90
N GLY A 145 27.88 14.82 1.96
CA GLY A 145 27.46 16.24 1.94
C GLY A 145 26.02 16.48 1.50
N GLN A 146 25.24 15.41 1.25
CA GLN A 146 23.80 15.42 1.03
C GLN A 146 23.08 14.74 2.19
N THR A 147 21.87 15.19 2.53
CA THR A 147 21.02 14.55 3.53
C THR A 147 19.82 13.95 2.82
N ASP A 148 19.76 12.63 2.76
CA ASP A 148 18.61 11.90 2.24
C ASP A 148 17.56 11.76 3.34
N LYS A 149 16.34 12.16 3.05
CA LYS A 149 15.23 11.95 3.97
C LYS A 149 14.49 10.68 3.62
N ILE A 150 14.40 9.77 4.59
CA ILE A 150 13.84 8.44 4.40
C ILE A 150 12.68 8.22 5.36
N VAL A 151 11.57 7.73 4.83
CA VAL A 151 10.45 7.24 5.63
C VAL A 151 10.40 5.72 5.60
N GLU A 152 10.32 5.06 6.75
CA GLU A 152 10.23 3.61 6.84
C GLU A 152 8.86 3.18 7.39
N ASP A 153 8.36 2.04 6.91
CA ASP A 153 7.15 1.37 7.42
C ASP A 153 7.42 -0.13 7.54
N ILE A 154 7.14 -0.69 8.71
CA ILE A 154 7.50 -2.05 9.09
C ILE A 154 6.25 -2.94 9.03
N LYS A 155 6.34 -4.04 8.27
CA LYS A 155 5.28 -5.03 8.11
C LYS A 155 5.71 -6.36 8.72
N ASN A 156 5.04 -6.78 9.78
CA ASN A 156 5.27 -8.10 10.34
C ASN A 156 4.49 -9.16 9.55
N SER A 157 5.20 -10.11 8.95
CA SER A 157 4.61 -11.23 8.23
C SER A 157 3.92 -12.21 9.20
N TRP A 158 2.80 -12.80 8.76
CA TRP A 158 2.03 -13.74 9.58
C TRP A 158 2.82 -14.99 9.95
N ASN A 159 3.48 -15.60 8.97
CA ASN A 159 4.29 -16.81 9.12
C ASN A 159 5.42 -16.85 8.09
N LEU A 160 6.28 -17.89 8.18
CA LEU A 160 7.42 -18.07 7.28
C LEU A 160 7.02 -18.10 5.79
N ARG A 161 5.86 -18.69 5.44
CA ARG A 161 5.36 -18.71 4.06
C ARG A 161 5.06 -17.30 3.55
N THR A 162 4.30 -16.52 4.31
CA THR A 162 3.96 -15.13 3.93
C THR A 162 5.21 -14.24 3.87
N PHE A 163 6.18 -14.45 4.77
CA PHE A 163 7.45 -13.75 4.73
C PHE A 163 8.28 -14.14 3.50
N PHE A 164 8.35 -15.43 3.18
CA PHE A 164 9.05 -15.93 2.00
C PHE A 164 8.50 -15.31 0.71
N ASN A 165 7.17 -15.22 0.59
CA ASN A 165 6.48 -14.63 -0.56
C ASN A 165 6.54 -13.09 -0.60
N ALA A 166 6.94 -12.41 0.47
CA ALA A 166 7.06 -10.95 0.47
C ALA A 166 8.22 -10.52 -0.44
N ASP A 167 7.89 -9.85 -1.54
CA ASP A 167 8.82 -9.44 -2.60
C ASP A 167 8.76 -7.92 -2.91
N GLY A 168 7.97 -7.17 -2.15
CA GLY A 168 7.80 -5.72 -2.33
C GLY A 168 6.95 -5.33 -3.54
N SER A 169 6.34 -6.28 -4.26
CA SER A 169 5.55 -6.00 -5.48
C SER A 169 4.12 -5.50 -5.19
N ASP A 170 3.67 -5.58 -3.93
CA ASP A 170 2.35 -5.11 -3.52
C ASP A 170 2.25 -3.58 -3.70
N LYS A 171 1.55 -3.18 -4.77
CA LYS A 171 1.36 -1.78 -5.13
C LYS A 171 0.64 -0.97 -4.05
N SER A 172 -0.10 -1.60 -3.13
CA SER A 172 -0.74 -0.87 -2.04
C SER A 172 0.30 -0.21 -1.12
N TYR A 173 1.43 -0.88 -0.86
CA TYR A 173 2.52 -0.32 -0.07
C TYR A 173 3.35 0.69 -0.84
N TYR A 174 3.49 0.52 -2.17
CA TYR A 174 4.07 1.56 -3.02
C TYR A 174 3.29 2.87 -2.89
N TRP A 175 1.95 2.83 -3.05
CA TRP A 175 1.11 4.02 -2.91
C TRP A 175 1.11 4.60 -1.50
N GLN A 176 1.14 3.74 -0.47
CA GLN A 176 1.32 4.17 0.92
C GLN A 176 2.64 4.95 1.09
N GLY A 177 3.74 4.42 0.53
CA GLY A 177 5.05 5.04 0.53
C GLY A 177 5.08 6.40 -0.17
N GLN A 178 4.53 6.49 -1.39
CA GLN A 178 4.42 7.77 -2.12
C GLN A 178 3.61 8.80 -1.33
N THR A 179 2.55 8.36 -0.64
CA THR A 179 1.77 9.25 0.23
C THR A 179 2.59 9.76 1.41
N TYR A 180 3.38 8.89 2.07
CA TYR A 180 4.25 9.32 3.16
C TYR A 180 5.36 10.25 2.69
N MET A 181 5.98 9.97 1.54
CA MET A 181 6.97 10.87 0.94
C MET A 181 6.34 12.23 0.63
N HIS A 182 5.12 12.29 0.10
CA HIS A 182 4.40 13.54 -0.07
C HIS A 182 4.14 14.29 1.26
N LEU A 183 3.75 13.59 2.32
CA LEU A 183 3.48 14.18 3.64
C LEU A 183 4.73 14.66 4.38
N THR A 184 5.87 14.02 4.15
CA THR A 184 7.12 14.27 4.90
C THR A 184 8.15 15.09 4.13
N GLY A 185 8.02 15.15 2.80
CA GLY A 185 9.07 15.63 1.91
C GLY A 185 10.24 14.65 1.77
N ALA A 186 10.06 13.37 2.13
CA ALA A 186 11.11 12.36 2.00
C ALA A 186 11.39 12.01 0.52
N ASP A 187 12.64 11.65 0.25
CA ASP A 187 13.17 11.24 -1.04
C ASP A 187 12.98 9.73 -1.27
N PHE A 188 13.01 8.97 -0.18
CA PHE A 188 12.89 7.51 -0.22
C PHE A 188 11.88 6.97 0.78
N PHE A 189 11.24 5.88 0.38
CA PHE A 189 10.42 5.03 1.24
C PHE A 189 11.06 3.66 1.39
N ARG A 190 11.23 3.17 2.62
CA ARG A 190 11.67 1.79 2.90
C ARG A 190 10.51 0.98 3.47
N LEU A 191 10.08 -0.01 2.71
CA LEU A 191 9.19 -1.06 3.17
C LEU A 191 10.02 -2.19 3.78
N ILE A 192 9.81 -2.46 5.06
CA ILE A 192 10.61 -3.44 5.80
C ILE A 192 9.70 -4.56 6.27
N TYR A 193 9.89 -5.77 5.72
CA TYR A 193 9.20 -6.95 6.23
C TYR A 193 10.02 -7.58 7.34
N THR A 194 9.35 -7.96 8.43
CA THR A 194 9.93 -8.70 9.55
C THR A 194 9.21 -10.03 9.75
N LEU A 195 9.93 -11.02 10.28
CA LEU A 195 9.36 -12.30 10.69
C LEU A 195 9.61 -12.53 12.18
N ASN A 196 8.55 -12.38 12.98
CA ASN A 196 8.56 -12.75 14.40
C ASN A 196 7.64 -13.96 14.64
N PRO A 197 7.88 -14.75 15.70
CA PRO A 197 6.92 -15.75 16.17
C PRO A 197 5.55 -15.11 16.43
N LEU A 198 4.51 -15.94 16.51
CA LEU A 198 3.21 -15.52 17.03
C LEU A 198 3.35 -15.16 18.51
N PRO A 199 2.83 -13.98 18.93
CA PRO A 199 2.59 -13.69 20.34
C PRO A 199 1.72 -14.78 20.97
N GLU A 200 1.90 -15.00 22.28
CA GLU A 200 1.20 -16.05 23.04
C GLU A 200 -0.31 -16.05 22.81
N GLU A 201 -0.97 -14.89 22.88
CA GLU A 201 -2.41 -14.74 22.65
C GLU A 201 -2.83 -15.24 21.25
N LEU A 202 -2.07 -14.86 20.21
CA LEU A 202 -2.38 -15.28 18.84
C LEU A 202 -2.00 -16.72 18.57
N PHE A 203 -1.02 -17.26 19.31
CA PHE A 203 -0.69 -18.68 19.25
C PHE A 203 -1.84 -19.51 19.84
N ALA A 204 -2.33 -19.14 21.03
CA ALA A 204 -3.48 -19.77 21.66
C ALA A 204 -4.77 -19.69 20.82
N ASP A 205 -4.97 -18.57 20.10
CA ASP A 205 -6.07 -18.45 19.12
C ASP A 205 -5.96 -19.49 17.99
N GLU A 206 -4.76 -19.80 17.50
CA GLU A 206 -4.57 -20.81 16.46
C GLU A 206 -4.68 -22.24 17.01
N GLU A 207 -4.20 -22.50 18.24
CA GLU A 207 -4.43 -23.77 18.94
C GLU A 207 -5.92 -24.04 19.14
N SER A 208 -6.67 -23.03 19.59
CA SER A 208 -8.11 -23.12 19.78
C SER A 208 -8.83 -23.42 18.47
N LYS A 209 -8.42 -22.80 17.35
CA LYS A 209 -8.98 -23.10 16.03
C LYS A 209 -8.77 -24.55 15.63
N LEU A 210 -7.58 -25.11 15.85
CA LEU A 210 -7.31 -26.52 15.60
C LEU A 210 -8.20 -27.40 16.49
N TYR A 211 -8.28 -27.10 17.79
CA TYR A 211 -9.12 -27.86 18.73
C TYR A 211 -10.58 -27.96 18.27
N TYR A 212 -11.18 -26.83 17.85
CA TYR A 212 -12.55 -26.84 17.31
C TYR A 212 -12.66 -27.51 15.94
N GLN A 213 -11.67 -27.33 15.06
CA GLN A 213 -11.65 -27.93 13.72
C GLN A 213 -11.67 -29.46 13.78
N TYR A 214 -11.00 -30.06 14.77
CA TYR A 214 -10.95 -31.50 14.98
C TYR A 214 -12.00 -32.02 15.97
N GLY A 215 -13.09 -31.27 16.15
CA GLY A 215 -14.24 -31.75 16.92
C GLY A 215 -13.99 -31.84 18.42
N GLN A 216 -13.03 -31.08 18.94
CA GLN A 216 -12.68 -31.03 20.36
C GLN A 216 -12.09 -32.34 20.91
N ASP A 217 -11.60 -33.20 20.02
CA ASP A 217 -11.01 -34.50 20.35
C ASP A 217 -9.48 -34.37 20.45
N THR A 218 -8.97 -34.31 21.68
CA THR A 218 -7.53 -34.23 21.94
C THR A 218 -6.78 -35.55 21.70
N GLU A 219 -7.48 -36.67 21.52
CA GLU A 219 -6.88 -37.96 21.21
C GLU A 219 -6.80 -38.22 19.69
N ASN A 220 -7.42 -37.36 18.89
CA ASN A 220 -7.34 -37.43 17.44
C ASN A 220 -5.89 -37.26 16.96
N LEU A 221 -5.35 -38.27 16.26
CA LEU A 221 -3.97 -38.27 15.77
C LEU A 221 -3.70 -37.13 14.79
N ASP A 222 -4.67 -36.75 13.95
CA ASP A 222 -4.53 -35.63 13.01
C ASP A 222 -4.49 -34.28 13.75
N TYR A 223 -5.20 -34.16 14.88
CA TYR A 223 -5.12 -32.98 15.74
C TYR A 223 -3.74 -32.85 16.38
N ILE A 224 -3.22 -33.96 16.92
CA ILE A 224 -1.90 -34.01 17.55
C ILE A 224 -0.82 -33.62 16.53
N GLU A 225 -0.83 -34.22 15.34
CA GLU A 225 0.12 -33.90 14.26
C GLU A 225 0.03 -32.42 13.84
N ALA A 226 -1.20 -31.89 13.67
CA ALA A 226 -1.40 -30.49 13.30
C ALA A 226 -0.90 -29.51 14.37
N LEU A 227 -1.12 -29.83 15.65
CA LEU A 227 -0.67 -29.02 16.78
C LEU A 227 0.86 -29.03 16.89
N GLU A 228 1.50 -30.20 16.80
CA GLU A 228 2.96 -30.33 16.79
C GLU A 228 3.57 -29.56 15.62
N GLN A 229 2.95 -29.64 14.43
CA GLN A 229 3.41 -28.91 13.26
C GLN A 229 3.25 -27.39 13.41
N LEU A 230 2.17 -26.90 14.04
CA LEU A 230 1.98 -25.48 14.37
C LEU A 230 3.06 -24.98 15.33
N GLN A 231 3.31 -25.74 16.40
CA GLN A 231 4.36 -25.46 17.40
C GLN A 231 5.74 -25.42 16.75
N HIS A 232 6.07 -26.44 15.95
CA HIS A 232 7.33 -26.51 15.21
C HIS A 232 7.52 -25.30 14.28
N ASN A 233 6.50 -24.97 13.48
CA ASN A 233 6.57 -23.84 12.55
C ASN A 233 6.79 -22.50 13.24
N ASN A 234 6.19 -22.30 14.42
CA ASN A 234 6.36 -21.07 15.18
C ASN A 234 7.74 -21.00 15.85
N ALA A 235 8.20 -22.11 16.42
CA ALA A 235 9.50 -22.22 17.08
C ALA A 235 10.67 -22.04 16.10
N LEU A 236 10.57 -22.64 14.90
CA LEU A 236 11.58 -22.56 13.84
C LEU A 236 11.96 -21.11 13.48
N ILE A 237 11.05 -20.15 13.65
CA ILE A 237 11.33 -18.73 13.39
C ILE A 237 12.48 -18.24 14.27
N LEU A 238 12.59 -18.70 15.51
CA LEU A 238 13.67 -18.28 16.42
C LEU A 238 15.02 -18.89 16.06
N ASP A 239 15.04 -20.04 15.38
CA ASP A 239 16.27 -20.69 14.89
C ASP A 239 16.88 -19.94 13.70
N LEU A 240 16.07 -19.14 12.99
CA LEU A 240 16.55 -18.30 11.89
C LEU A 240 17.40 -17.14 12.42
N LYS A 241 18.54 -16.91 11.75
CA LYS A 241 19.38 -15.76 12.03
C LYS A 241 18.60 -14.45 11.81
N PRO A 242 18.86 -13.37 12.58
CA PRO A 242 18.17 -12.10 12.43
C PRO A 242 18.12 -11.59 10.99
N GLU A 243 19.21 -11.74 10.25
CA GLU A 243 19.34 -11.28 8.86
C GLU A 243 18.44 -12.06 7.89
N GLN A 244 18.07 -13.29 8.25
CA GLN A 244 17.12 -14.11 7.48
C GLN A 244 15.67 -13.74 7.77
N ARG A 245 15.42 -12.85 8.74
CA ARG A 245 14.08 -12.44 9.20
C ARG A 245 13.73 -11.00 8.86
N VAL A 246 14.55 -10.32 8.06
CA VAL A 246 14.31 -8.96 7.59
C VAL A 246 14.47 -8.90 6.08
N LYS A 247 13.50 -8.31 5.38
CA LYS A 247 13.62 -7.93 3.96
C LYS A 247 13.36 -6.44 3.84
N VAL A 248 14.19 -5.73 3.07
CA VAL A 248 14.07 -4.29 2.85
C VAL A 248 13.87 -4.03 1.37
N PHE A 249 12.85 -3.24 1.05
CA PHE A 249 12.57 -2.74 -0.29
C PHE A 249 12.54 -1.22 -0.25
N THR A 250 13.37 -0.58 -1.08
CA THR A 250 13.46 0.88 -1.16
C THR A 250 12.76 1.36 -2.43
N PHE A 251 11.95 2.39 -2.29
CA PHE A 251 11.25 3.05 -3.37
C PHE A 251 11.62 4.52 -3.39
N GLU A 252 11.89 5.05 -4.58
CA GLU A 252 12.15 6.46 -4.78
C GLU A 252 10.84 7.24 -4.85
N ARG A 253 10.92 8.51 -4.45
CA ARG A 253 9.85 9.47 -4.64
C ARG A 253 9.52 9.62 -6.13
N ASP A 254 8.27 9.39 -6.48
CA ASP A 254 7.76 9.55 -7.84
C ASP A 254 6.77 10.72 -7.85
N GLU A 255 7.23 11.88 -8.33
CA GLU A 255 6.39 13.08 -8.41
C GLU A 255 5.17 12.89 -9.30
N LYS A 256 5.27 12.10 -10.37
CA LYS A 256 4.13 11.84 -11.25
C LYS A 256 3.09 10.98 -10.53
N ALA A 257 3.52 9.92 -9.84
CA ALA A 257 2.64 9.11 -9.01
C ALA A 257 1.96 9.95 -7.91
N ILE A 258 2.70 10.90 -7.31
CA ILE A 258 2.18 11.85 -6.31
C ILE A 258 1.14 12.79 -6.93
N GLN A 259 1.30 13.25 -8.17
CA GLN A 259 0.26 14.04 -8.84
C GLN A 259 -0.96 13.18 -9.19
N ASP A 260 -0.75 11.95 -9.67
CA ASP A 260 -1.85 11.04 -10.04
C ASP A 260 -2.71 10.70 -8.81
N MET A 261 -2.10 10.46 -7.64
CA MET A 261 -2.87 10.22 -6.41
C MET A 261 -3.66 11.45 -5.97
N LYS A 262 -3.15 12.68 -6.17
CA LYS A 262 -3.90 13.91 -5.85
C LYS A 262 -5.13 14.07 -6.75
N LYS A 263 -4.98 13.88 -8.06
CA LYS A 263 -6.11 13.89 -9.01
C LYS A 263 -7.19 12.87 -8.61
N GLN A 264 -6.77 11.66 -8.25
CA GLN A 264 -7.69 10.61 -7.83
C GLN A 264 -8.37 10.93 -6.49
N ALA A 265 -7.68 11.60 -5.57
CA ALA A 265 -8.27 12.07 -4.31
C ALA A 265 -9.31 13.17 -4.53
N GLU A 266 -9.06 14.10 -5.45
CA GLU A 266 -10.03 15.15 -5.83
C GLU A 266 -11.30 14.53 -6.43
N ALA A 267 -11.16 13.58 -7.35
CA ALA A 267 -12.28 12.81 -7.89
C ALA A 267 -13.02 12.04 -6.79
N GLY A 268 -12.29 11.47 -5.84
CA GLY A 268 -12.86 10.80 -4.67
C GLY A 268 -13.68 11.73 -3.77
N ILE A 269 -13.20 12.96 -3.55
CA ILE A 269 -13.92 14.00 -2.79
C ILE A 269 -15.19 14.43 -3.54
N GLU A 270 -15.13 14.56 -4.87
CA GLU A 270 -16.32 14.87 -5.67
C GLU A 270 -17.37 13.76 -5.55
N TYR A 271 -16.94 12.49 -5.71
CA TYR A 271 -17.82 11.33 -5.52
C TYR A 271 -18.47 11.34 -4.13
N TYR A 272 -17.67 11.52 -3.07
CA TYR A 272 -18.14 11.62 -1.69
C TYR A 272 -19.22 12.69 -1.51
N ASN A 273 -19.02 13.89 -2.06
CA ASN A 273 -19.97 15.00 -1.91
C ASN A 273 -21.30 14.77 -2.66
N ASN A 274 -21.33 13.83 -3.61
CA ASN A 274 -22.52 13.44 -4.36
C ASN A 274 -23.26 12.24 -3.75
N LEU A 275 -22.67 11.56 -2.77
CA LEU A 275 -23.31 10.45 -2.07
C LEU A 275 -24.51 10.94 -1.26
N LYS A 276 -25.55 10.09 -1.26
CA LYS A 276 -26.79 10.25 -0.50
C LYS A 276 -27.22 8.86 -0.04
N LEU A 277 -27.94 8.83 1.08
CA LEU A 277 -28.64 7.62 1.52
C LEU A 277 -29.90 7.39 0.67
#